data_AF-A0A7J4RKH4-F1
#
_entry.id   AF-A0A7J4RKH4-F1
#
_cell.length_a   1.000
_cell.length_b   1.000
_cell.length_c   1.000
_cell.angle_alpha   90.00
_cell.angle_beta   90.00
_cell.angle_gamma   90.00
#
_symmetry.space_group_name_H-M   'P 1'
#
loop_
_entity.id
_entity.type
_entity.pdbx_description
1 polymer ?
#
loop_
_entity_poly.entity_id
_entity_poly.type
_entity_poly.pdbx_seq_one_letter_code
_entity_poly.pdbx_strand_id
1 'polypeptide(L)'
;MAKKKRGGFSRFIGALTGTPYERLLKQVEKLANEHADDERKLAKALKKLVDVVGTAYEEEEIDEDEHDLVIEAIEEADPKARSFPKFAEEDAFYANDAPDAPELKLGKRKNLDELMMSSGKEFTGSFGRDEFDEFKARMSDDFYADSDEAIQAGDHQATIRTENRVFVDEEDDLENVKAMISQESGLSEPTSAEEAEEESFEDDENYSIDEDGTEWFQDDDGYWWYREDGQTDWQPYDED
;
A
#
# COMPACT_ATOMS: atom_id res chain seq x y z
N MET A 1 -49.02 16.71 -50.16
CA MET A 1 -49.07 16.89 -48.70
C MET A 1 -48.59 15.62 -48.02
N ALA A 2 -47.73 15.78 -47.01
CA ALA A 2 -47.02 14.76 -46.23
C ALA A 2 -47.97 13.73 -45.57
N LYS A 3 -47.58 12.50 -45.21
CA LYS A 3 -46.50 12.13 -44.28
C LYS A 3 -46.01 10.70 -44.56
N LYS A 4 -44.72 10.54 -44.88
CA LYS A 4 -44.03 9.25 -44.83
C LYS A 4 -43.70 8.97 -43.36
N LYS A 5 -44.47 8.07 -42.73
CA LYS A 5 -44.22 7.57 -41.37
C LYS A 5 -42.89 6.80 -41.41
N ARG A 6 -41.79 7.44 -41.05
CA ARG A 6 -40.50 6.76 -40.82
C ARG A 6 -40.64 6.01 -39.51
N GLY A 7 -40.85 4.70 -39.62
CA GLY A 7 -40.50 3.77 -38.55
C GLY A 7 -39.01 3.90 -38.25
N GLY A 8 -38.68 4.03 -36.97
CA GLY A 8 -37.33 4.32 -36.50
C GLY A 8 -37.18 4.21 -34.99
N PHE A 9 -37.91 3.27 -34.37
CA PHE A 9 -37.58 2.73 -33.04
C PHE A 9 -37.00 1.31 -33.15
N SER A 10 -36.47 0.96 -34.33
CA SER A 10 -35.59 -0.20 -34.50
C SER A 10 -34.16 0.24 -34.26
N ARG A 11 -33.81 0.27 -32.97
CA ARG A 11 -32.47 0.04 -32.41
C ARG A 11 -32.63 0.07 -30.88
N PHE A 12 -33.40 -0.89 -30.38
CA PHE A 12 -33.06 -1.51 -29.10
C PHE A 12 -31.63 -2.00 -29.28
N ILE A 13 -30.70 -1.19 -28.78
CA ILE A 13 -29.27 -1.47 -28.70
C ILE A 13 -29.18 -2.82 -28.01
N GLY A 14 -28.83 -3.83 -28.79
CA GLY A 14 -28.75 -5.19 -28.30
C GLY A 14 -27.77 -5.25 -27.14
N ALA A 15 -28.22 -5.83 -26.02
CA ALA A 15 -27.42 -6.62 -25.09
C ALA A 15 -25.92 -6.25 -24.98
N LEU A 16 -25.60 -4.99 -24.71
CA LEU A 16 -24.24 -4.57 -24.33
C LEU A 16 -24.22 -4.43 -22.80
N THR A 17 -23.97 -5.60 -22.21
CA THR A 17 -23.40 -5.92 -20.90
C THR A 17 -22.87 -4.72 -20.08
N GLY A 18 -23.42 -4.54 -18.88
CA GLY A 18 -22.90 -3.63 -17.84
C GLY A 18 -23.98 -2.96 -16.98
N THR A 19 -23.59 -2.55 -15.76
CA THR A 19 -24.33 -1.63 -14.87
C THR A 19 -24.56 -0.27 -15.56
N PRO A 20 -25.49 0.59 -15.09
CA PRO A 20 -25.67 1.94 -15.64
C PRO A 20 -24.35 2.73 -15.74
N TYR A 21 -23.51 2.63 -14.72
CA TYR A 21 -22.13 3.13 -14.69
C TYR A 21 -21.28 2.68 -15.89
N GLU A 22 -21.15 1.37 -16.13
CA GLU A 22 -20.33 0.85 -17.24
C GLU A 22 -20.82 1.35 -18.61
N ARG A 23 -22.13 1.59 -18.76
CA ARG A 23 -22.68 2.13 -20.01
C ARG A 23 -22.28 3.58 -20.23
N LEU A 24 -22.21 4.37 -19.17
CA LEU A 24 -21.78 5.77 -19.24
C LEU A 24 -20.30 5.84 -19.59
N LEU A 25 -19.44 5.05 -18.95
CA LEU A 25 -18.01 4.97 -19.32
C LEU A 25 -17.79 4.57 -20.78
N LYS A 26 -18.49 3.54 -21.27
CA LYS A 26 -18.42 3.15 -22.69
C LYS A 26 -18.89 4.25 -23.63
N GLN A 27 -19.83 5.11 -23.19
CA GLN A 27 -20.24 6.27 -23.97
C GLN A 27 -19.15 7.35 -24.01
N VAL A 28 -18.42 7.57 -22.91
CA VAL A 28 -17.25 8.48 -22.89
C VAL A 28 -16.23 8.01 -23.93
N GLU A 29 -15.79 6.76 -23.85
CA GLU A 29 -14.80 6.18 -24.77
C GLU A 29 -15.26 6.26 -26.23
N LYS A 30 -16.53 5.92 -26.47
CA LYS A 30 -17.11 5.98 -27.81
C LYS A 30 -17.13 7.41 -28.37
N LEU A 31 -17.51 8.41 -27.57
CA LEU A 31 -17.52 9.80 -28.01
C LEU A 31 -16.10 10.30 -28.28
N ALA A 32 -15.13 9.95 -27.42
CA ALA A 32 -13.72 10.25 -27.62
C ALA A 32 -13.21 9.70 -28.96
N ASN A 33 -13.51 8.43 -29.26
CA ASN A 33 -13.13 7.79 -30.51
C ASN A 33 -13.88 8.35 -31.74
N GLU A 34 -15.19 8.57 -31.65
CA GLU A 34 -16.00 9.08 -32.77
C GLU A 34 -15.71 10.54 -33.13
N HIS A 35 -15.14 11.32 -32.21
CA HIS A 35 -14.86 12.74 -32.39
C HIS A 35 -13.38 13.10 -32.22
N ALA A 36 -12.47 12.14 -32.37
CA ALA A 36 -11.02 12.34 -32.30
C ALA A 36 -10.52 13.47 -33.21
N ASP A 37 -11.13 13.64 -34.39
CA ASP A 37 -10.74 14.68 -35.37
C ASP A 37 -11.46 16.03 -35.18
N ASP A 38 -12.43 16.15 -34.27
CA ASP A 38 -13.25 17.37 -34.07
C ASP A 38 -13.50 17.66 -32.58
N GLU A 39 -12.48 18.25 -31.95
CA GLU A 39 -12.48 18.66 -30.54
C GLU A 39 -13.70 19.51 -30.15
N ARG A 40 -14.21 20.35 -31.06
CA ARG A 40 -15.36 21.22 -30.78
C ARG A 40 -16.65 20.43 -30.67
N LYS A 41 -16.81 19.36 -31.45
CA LYS A 41 -17.95 18.45 -31.33
C LYS A 41 -17.79 17.55 -30.12
N LEU A 42 -16.59 17.02 -29.88
CA LEU A 42 -16.28 16.21 -28.70
C LEU A 42 -16.63 16.96 -27.41
N ALA A 43 -16.11 18.18 -27.23
CA ALA A 43 -16.35 18.99 -26.04
C ALA A 43 -17.85 19.30 -25.80
N LYS A 44 -18.64 19.45 -26.87
CA LYS A 44 -20.09 19.66 -26.78
C LYS A 44 -20.85 18.37 -26.47
N ALA A 45 -20.38 17.23 -26.97
CA ALA A 45 -20.97 15.93 -26.71
C ALA A 45 -20.70 15.49 -25.27
N LEU A 46 -19.45 15.62 -24.81
CA LEU A 46 -19.05 15.36 -23.42
C LEU A 46 -19.82 16.25 -22.44
N LYS A 47 -20.01 17.55 -22.74
CA LYS A 47 -20.84 18.42 -21.89
C LYS A 47 -22.28 17.89 -21.72
N LYS A 48 -22.88 17.36 -22.79
CA LYS A 48 -24.21 16.75 -22.69
C LYS A 48 -24.19 15.44 -21.93
N LEU A 49 -23.08 14.70 -21.99
CA LEU A 49 -22.91 13.47 -21.23
C LEU A 49 -22.86 13.77 -19.73
N VAL A 50 -22.20 14.86 -19.30
CA VAL A 50 -22.25 15.34 -17.91
C VAL A 50 -23.69 15.57 -17.44
N ASP A 51 -24.53 16.22 -18.26
CA ASP A 51 -25.94 16.42 -17.92
C ASP A 51 -26.70 15.08 -17.75
N VAL A 52 -26.35 14.06 -18.57
CA VAL A 52 -26.93 12.71 -18.48
C VAL A 52 -26.45 11.97 -17.24
N VAL A 53 -25.17 12.09 -16.89
CA VAL A 53 -24.58 11.49 -15.68
C VAL A 53 -25.24 12.07 -14.42
N GLY A 54 -25.42 13.39 -14.36
CA GLY A 54 -26.15 14.03 -13.26
C GLY A 54 -27.61 13.55 -13.15
N THR A 55 -28.28 13.33 -14.29
CA THR A 55 -29.64 12.76 -14.28
C THR A 55 -29.65 11.30 -13.78
N ALA A 56 -28.67 10.49 -14.18
CA ALA A 56 -28.57 9.09 -13.74
C ALA A 56 -28.33 8.99 -12.22
N TYR A 57 -27.57 9.92 -11.64
CA TYR A 57 -27.41 10.05 -10.20
C TYR A 57 -28.71 10.48 -9.51
N GLU A 58 -29.41 11.50 -10.04
CA GLU A 58 -30.72 11.95 -9.53
C GLU A 58 -31.79 10.85 -9.57
N GLU A 59 -31.70 9.93 -10.55
CA GLU A 59 -32.58 8.77 -10.69
C GLU A 59 -32.13 7.56 -9.84
N GLU A 60 -31.08 7.70 -9.02
CA GLU A 60 -30.48 6.65 -8.19
C GLU A 60 -30.04 5.41 -9.02
N GLU A 61 -29.73 5.60 -10.31
CA GLU A 61 -29.21 4.52 -11.18
C GLU A 61 -27.71 4.27 -10.97
N ILE A 62 -26.99 5.28 -10.49
CA ILE A 62 -25.57 5.24 -10.10
C ILE A 62 -25.40 5.87 -8.73
N ASP A 63 -24.42 5.39 -7.97
CA ASP A 63 -24.07 6.00 -6.68
C ASP A 63 -23.14 7.21 -6.83
N GLU A 64 -22.79 7.83 -5.70
CA GLU A 64 -21.95 9.02 -5.62
C GLU A 64 -20.53 8.78 -6.18
N ASP A 65 -19.93 7.65 -5.81
CA ASP A 65 -18.59 7.26 -6.25
C ASP A 65 -18.59 6.97 -7.77
N GLU A 66 -19.60 6.24 -8.26
CA GLU A 66 -19.79 5.96 -9.69
C GLU A 66 -20.03 7.24 -10.51
N HIS A 67 -20.79 8.20 -9.99
CA HIS A 67 -20.95 9.50 -10.64
C HIS A 67 -19.60 10.17 -10.85
N ASP A 68 -18.78 10.24 -9.80
CA ASP A 68 -17.51 10.95 -9.83
C ASP A 68 -16.47 10.26 -10.72
N LEU A 69 -16.41 8.93 -10.70
CA LEU A 69 -15.58 8.16 -11.61
C LEU A 69 -15.93 8.41 -13.08
N VAL A 70 -17.22 8.56 -13.41
CA VAL A 70 -17.63 8.90 -14.79
C VAL A 70 -17.28 10.35 -15.13
N ILE A 71 -17.47 11.28 -14.19
CA ILE A 71 -17.07 12.67 -14.38
C ILE A 71 -15.57 12.77 -14.65
N GLU A 72 -14.73 12.04 -13.92
CA GLU A 72 -13.28 11.97 -14.15
C GLU A 72 -12.92 11.48 -15.55
N ALA A 73 -13.54 10.39 -15.99
CA ALA A 73 -13.35 9.89 -17.34
C ALA A 73 -13.75 10.93 -18.40
N ILE A 74 -14.81 11.72 -18.14
CA ILE A 74 -15.21 12.83 -19.02
C ILE A 74 -14.19 13.96 -19.03
N GLU A 75 -13.62 14.33 -17.88
CA GLU A 75 -12.59 15.36 -17.75
C GLU A 75 -11.31 14.95 -18.49
N GLU A 76 -10.88 13.69 -18.36
CA GLU A 76 -9.72 13.14 -19.06
C GLU A 76 -9.92 13.14 -20.59
N ALA A 77 -11.12 12.79 -21.05
CA ALA A 77 -11.46 12.79 -22.47
C ALA A 77 -11.74 14.19 -23.04
N ASP A 78 -11.91 15.23 -22.20
CA ASP A 78 -12.26 16.57 -22.66
C ASP A 78 -11.03 17.32 -23.19
N PRO A 79 -10.99 17.68 -24.49
CA PRO A 79 -9.85 18.39 -25.09
C PRO A 79 -9.63 19.80 -24.51
N LYS A 80 -10.55 20.28 -23.66
CA LYS A 80 -10.46 21.58 -22.98
C LYS A 80 -10.05 21.50 -21.53
N ALA A 81 -9.81 20.29 -20.99
CA ALA A 81 -9.46 20.05 -19.59
C ALA A 81 -10.37 20.84 -18.62
N ARG A 82 -11.69 20.83 -18.88
CA ARG A 82 -12.66 21.48 -17.99
C ARG A 82 -12.89 20.55 -16.80
N SER A 83 -13.00 21.13 -15.62
CA SER A 83 -13.50 20.43 -14.44
C SER A 83 -15.02 20.57 -14.31
N PHE A 84 -15.64 19.55 -13.74
CA PHE A 84 -17.06 19.47 -13.44
C PHE A 84 -17.26 19.19 -11.94
N PRO A 85 -18.40 19.56 -11.36
CA PRO A 85 -18.67 19.29 -9.95
C PRO A 85 -18.74 17.78 -9.69
N LYS A 86 -17.99 17.33 -8.69
CA LYS A 86 -17.98 15.98 -8.12
C LYS A 86 -18.61 16.03 -6.72
N PHE A 87 -19.14 14.92 -6.24
CA PHE A 87 -19.86 14.86 -4.96
C PHE A 87 -18.96 14.44 -3.80
N ALA A 88 -18.05 13.48 -4.04
CA ALA A 88 -16.95 13.19 -3.16
C ALA A 88 -16.04 14.43 -3.14
N GLU A 89 -16.21 15.24 -2.10
CA GLU A 89 -15.15 16.14 -1.66
C GLU A 89 -13.92 15.25 -1.47
N GLU A 90 -12.87 15.49 -2.26
CA GLU A 90 -11.53 14.97 -2.00
C GLU A 90 -11.30 15.17 -0.50
N ASP A 91 -11.32 14.06 0.25
CA ASP A 91 -11.49 14.08 1.70
C ASP A 91 -10.50 15.13 2.21
N ALA A 92 -10.95 16.21 2.84
CA ALA A 92 -10.05 17.33 3.14
C ALA A 92 -8.82 16.88 3.98
N PHE A 93 -8.95 15.70 4.58
CA PHE A 93 -7.91 14.91 5.22
C PHE A 93 -6.79 14.43 4.28
N TYR A 94 -7.10 14.00 3.04
CA TYR A 94 -6.16 13.56 2.00
C TYR A 94 -5.88 14.64 0.93
N ALA A 95 -6.74 15.65 0.78
CA ALA A 95 -6.53 16.76 -0.15
C ALA A 95 -5.38 17.71 0.28
N ASN A 96 -5.02 17.67 1.57
CA ASN A 96 -3.84 18.34 2.07
C ASN A 96 -2.65 17.38 2.01
N ASP A 97 -1.50 17.90 1.59
CA ASP A 97 -0.22 17.19 1.68
C ASP A 97 -0.10 16.61 3.09
N ALA A 98 0.08 15.29 3.18
CA ALA A 98 0.10 14.60 4.46
C ALA A 98 1.12 15.31 5.36
N PRO A 99 0.75 15.71 6.60
CA PRO A 99 1.69 16.43 7.44
C PRO A 99 2.95 15.57 7.58
N ASP A 100 4.12 16.18 7.34
CA ASP A 100 5.39 15.51 7.49
C ASP A 100 5.40 14.69 8.79
N ALA A 101 5.72 13.40 8.66
CA ALA A 101 5.79 12.52 9.80
C ALA A 101 6.71 13.17 10.85
N PRO A 102 6.28 13.23 12.13
CA PRO A 102 7.10 13.89 13.14
C PRO A 102 8.45 13.20 13.21
N GLU A 103 9.53 14.00 13.21
CA GLU A 103 10.88 13.46 13.40
C GLU A 103 10.92 12.62 14.68
N LEU A 104 10.98 11.30 14.51
CA LEU A 104 11.12 10.37 15.62
C LEU A 104 12.51 10.58 16.20
N LYS A 105 12.58 11.23 17.35
CA LYS A 105 13.79 11.24 18.18
C LYS A 105 13.97 9.85 18.77
N LEU A 106 14.46 8.94 17.93
CA LEU A 106 14.99 7.65 18.33
C LEU A 106 16.13 7.96 19.31
N GLY A 107 15.79 7.92 20.60
CA GLY A 107 16.77 8.09 21.66
C GLY A 107 17.77 6.93 21.65
N LYS A 108 18.51 6.80 22.76
CA LYS A 108 19.37 5.63 22.98
C LYS A 108 18.55 4.34 22.81
N ARG A 109 19.15 3.33 22.18
CA ARG A 109 18.58 1.98 22.01
C ARG A 109 17.97 1.56 23.35
N LYS A 110 16.65 1.39 23.40
CA LYS A 110 15.95 0.92 24.60
C LYS A 110 16.08 -0.59 24.64
N ASN A 111 16.36 -1.15 25.81
CA ASN A 111 16.37 -2.59 25.98
C ASN A 111 14.95 -3.14 25.86
N LEU A 112 14.80 -4.26 25.16
CA LEU A 112 13.51 -4.91 24.98
C LEU A 112 12.91 -5.28 26.35
N ASP A 113 13.73 -5.79 27.27
CA ASP A 113 13.30 -6.10 28.64
C ASP A 113 12.71 -4.89 29.39
N GLU A 114 13.31 -3.71 29.22
CA GLU A 114 12.82 -2.47 29.81
C GLU A 114 11.54 -1.98 29.13
N LEU A 115 11.36 -2.29 27.84
CA LEU A 115 10.15 -2.00 27.07
C LEU A 115 8.99 -2.96 27.41
N MET A 116 9.32 -4.20 27.74
CA MET A 116 8.36 -5.26 28.10
C MET A 116 7.91 -5.16 29.56
N MET A 117 8.64 -4.42 30.40
CA MET A 117 8.18 -4.03 31.73
C MET A 117 7.20 -2.87 31.63
N SER A 118 6.11 -2.94 32.38
CA SER A 118 5.18 -1.81 32.51
C SER A 118 5.93 -0.61 33.09
N SER A 119 6.17 0.40 32.26
CA SER A 119 6.89 1.61 32.64
C SER A 119 6.07 2.49 33.60
N GLY A 120 4.80 2.14 33.85
CA GLY A 120 3.93 2.84 34.80
C GLY A 120 3.54 4.25 34.35
N LYS A 121 3.98 4.64 33.14
CA LYS A 121 3.69 5.89 32.43
C LYS A 121 2.83 5.67 31.17
N GLU A 122 2.27 4.48 31.01
CA GLU A 122 1.41 4.12 29.88
C GLU A 122 0.17 5.04 29.79
N PHE A 123 -0.28 5.57 30.92
CA PHE A 123 -1.38 6.51 31.00
C PHE A 123 -0.88 7.95 31.23
N THR A 124 -1.23 8.85 30.31
CA THR A 124 -0.94 10.30 30.43
C THR A 124 -1.94 11.02 31.36
N GLY A 125 -2.94 10.32 31.90
CA GLY A 125 -3.94 10.83 32.84
C GLY A 125 -4.58 9.71 33.68
N SER A 126 -5.41 10.06 34.67
CA SER A 126 -6.09 9.10 35.55
C SER A 126 -7.37 8.50 34.96
N PHE A 127 -7.75 8.89 33.74
CA PHE A 127 -8.95 8.38 33.08
C PHE A 127 -8.67 7.01 32.45
N GLY A 128 -9.45 6.00 32.82
CA GLY A 128 -9.34 4.63 32.29
C GLY A 128 -8.23 3.77 32.91
N ARG A 129 -7.45 4.29 33.87
CA ARG A 129 -6.42 3.51 34.57
C ARG A 129 -7.03 2.40 35.43
N ASP A 130 -8.00 2.76 36.25
CA ASP A 130 -8.64 1.80 37.17
C ASP A 130 -9.43 0.72 36.39
N GLU A 131 -10.06 1.09 35.27
CA GLU A 131 -10.77 0.15 34.38
C GLU A 131 -9.80 -0.80 33.66
N PHE A 132 -8.61 -0.32 33.28
CA PHE A 132 -7.58 -1.15 32.66
C PHE A 132 -6.93 -2.10 33.67
N ASP A 133 -6.66 -1.63 34.89
CA ASP A 133 -6.13 -2.46 35.97
C ASP A 133 -7.15 -3.56 36.35
N GLU A 134 -8.45 -3.22 36.41
CA GLU A 134 -9.52 -4.20 36.63
C GLU A 134 -9.66 -5.20 35.47
N PHE A 135 -9.56 -4.74 34.21
CA PHE A 135 -9.58 -5.62 33.04
C PHE A 135 -8.37 -6.59 33.04
N LYS A 136 -7.18 -6.08 33.34
CA LYS A 136 -5.95 -6.88 33.46
C LYS A 136 -6.07 -7.92 34.56
N ALA A 137 -6.60 -7.53 35.72
CA ALA A 137 -6.83 -8.44 36.84
C ALA A 137 -7.80 -9.56 36.45
N ARG A 138 -8.95 -9.20 35.87
CA ARG A 138 -9.95 -10.18 35.41
C ARG A 138 -9.37 -11.16 34.38
N MET A 139 -8.64 -10.64 33.40
CA MET A 139 -8.07 -11.48 32.34
C MET A 139 -6.96 -12.41 32.86
N SER A 140 -6.21 -11.95 33.87
CA SER A 140 -5.19 -12.77 34.54
C SER A 140 -5.85 -13.86 35.37
N ASP A 141 -6.89 -13.53 36.13
CA ASP A 141 -7.65 -14.48 36.93
C ASP A 141 -8.34 -15.54 36.05
N ASP A 142 -8.95 -15.12 34.93
CA ASP A 142 -9.54 -16.02 33.94
C ASP A 142 -8.48 -16.99 33.38
N PHE A 143 -7.29 -16.48 33.04
CA PHE A 143 -6.18 -17.31 32.54
C PHE A 143 -5.68 -18.34 33.58
N TYR A 144 -5.53 -17.94 34.84
CA TYR A 144 -5.11 -18.87 35.89
C TYR A 144 -6.18 -19.92 36.19
N ALA A 145 -7.46 -19.54 36.16
CA ALA A 145 -8.57 -20.48 36.34
C ALA A 145 -8.62 -21.50 35.19
N ASP A 146 -8.52 -21.04 33.93
CA ASP A 146 -8.50 -21.89 32.75
C ASP A 146 -7.25 -22.80 32.75
N SER A 147 -6.10 -22.28 33.17
CA SER A 147 -4.86 -23.06 33.29
C SER A 147 -4.98 -24.14 34.37
N ASP A 148 -5.52 -23.82 35.54
CA ASP A 148 -5.70 -24.79 36.62
C ASP A 148 -6.73 -25.87 36.23
N GLU A 149 -7.81 -25.49 35.53
CA GLU A 149 -8.78 -26.43 34.99
C GLU A 149 -8.17 -27.34 33.91
N ALA A 150 -7.32 -26.81 33.03
CA ALA A 150 -6.58 -27.60 32.03
C ALA A 150 -5.58 -28.57 32.68
N ILE A 151 -4.86 -28.13 33.73
CA ILE A 151 -3.98 -29.01 34.52
C ILE A 151 -4.79 -30.12 35.20
N GLN A 152 -5.93 -29.77 35.80
CA GLN A 152 -6.81 -30.72 36.49
C GLN A 152 -7.47 -31.72 35.54
N ALA A 153 -7.82 -31.29 34.32
CA ALA A 153 -8.35 -32.13 33.25
C ALA A 153 -7.30 -33.07 32.64
N GLY A 154 -6.02 -32.93 33.03
CA GLY A 154 -4.91 -33.71 32.49
C GLY A 154 -4.47 -33.28 31.09
N ASP A 155 -4.90 -32.10 30.65
CA ASP A 155 -4.71 -31.57 29.30
C ASP A 155 -3.47 -30.67 29.17
N HIS A 156 -2.69 -30.53 30.25
CA HIS A 156 -1.45 -29.74 30.30
C HIS A 156 -0.33 -30.23 29.37
N GLN A 157 -0.53 -31.36 28.67
CA GLN A 157 0.36 -31.88 27.62
C GLN A 157 -0.30 -31.92 26.24
N ALA A 158 -1.59 -31.66 26.11
CA ALA A 158 -2.17 -31.54 24.79
C ALA A 158 -1.71 -30.22 24.17
N THR A 159 -1.16 -30.34 22.97
CA THR A 159 -0.78 -29.23 22.13
C THR A 159 -1.94 -28.23 22.07
N ILE A 160 -1.79 -27.10 22.77
CA ILE A 160 -2.66 -25.95 22.62
C ILE A 160 -2.60 -25.62 21.14
N ARG A 161 -3.64 -25.97 20.39
CA ARG A 161 -3.81 -25.54 18.99
C ARG A 161 -4.18 -24.06 19.00
N THR A 162 -3.25 -23.22 19.43
CA THR A 162 -3.16 -21.85 19.00
C THR A 162 -2.64 -21.91 17.57
N GLU A 163 -3.53 -21.87 16.60
CA GLU A 163 -3.22 -22.02 15.16
C GLU A 163 -2.15 -21.02 14.63
N ASN A 164 -1.62 -20.10 15.45
CA ASN A 164 -0.52 -19.19 15.12
C ASN A 164 0.53 -18.96 16.24
N ARG A 165 0.55 -19.75 17.31
CA ARG A 165 1.59 -19.64 18.36
C ARG A 165 1.90 -21.02 18.93
N VAL A 166 2.77 -21.76 18.26
CA VAL A 166 3.28 -23.03 18.77
C VAL A 166 4.80 -22.96 18.69
N PHE A 167 5.46 -22.91 19.85
CA PHE A 167 6.87 -23.25 19.99
C PHE A 167 6.95 -24.77 20.13
N VAL A 168 7.10 -25.45 18.99
CA VAL A 168 7.46 -26.88 18.87
C VAL A 168 8.78 -26.92 18.10
N ASP A 169 9.66 -27.86 18.50
CA ASP A 169 11.09 -27.99 18.14
C ASP A 169 11.56 -27.10 16.98
N GLU A 170 12.28 -26.04 17.33
CA GLU A 170 12.62 -24.89 16.48
C GLU A 170 13.55 -25.24 15.30
N GLU A 171 14.01 -26.48 15.15
CA GLU A 171 15.04 -26.83 14.17
C GLU A 171 14.42 -27.48 12.92
N ASP A 172 13.65 -28.57 13.06
CA ASP A 172 13.10 -29.32 11.92
C ASP A 172 12.00 -28.55 11.16
N ASP A 173 11.08 -27.89 11.87
CA ASP A 173 10.00 -27.12 11.23
C ASP A 173 10.51 -25.82 10.59
N LEU A 174 11.56 -25.24 11.16
CA LEU A 174 12.17 -24.01 10.66
C LEU A 174 12.98 -24.29 9.39
N GLU A 175 13.68 -25.42 9.32
CA GLU A 175 14.30 -25.90 8.08
C GLU A 175 13.25 -26.17 6.99
N ASN A 176 12.11 -26.74 7.35
CA ASN A 176 11.05 -27.06 6.39
C ASN A 176 10.35 -25.79 5.86
N VAL A 177 10.05 -24.83 6.74
CA VAL A 177 9.50 -23.51 6.37
C VAL A 177 10.51 -22.71 5.56
N LYS A 178 11.80 -22.72 5.94
CA LYS A 178 12.88 -22.10 5.17
C LYS A 178 12.99 -22.71 3.78
N ALA A 179 12.94 -24.04 3.67
CA ALA A 179 12.97 -24.74 2.39
C ALA A 179 11.74 -24.41 1.53
N MET A 180 10.56 -24.32 2.15
CA MET A 180 9.32 -23.96 1.47
C MET A 180 9.34 -22.51 0.98
N ILE A 181 9.81 -21.57 1.80
CA ILE A 181 9.96 -20.15 1.44
C ILE A 181 11.01 -19.98 0.33
N SER A 182 12.18 -20.64 0.41
CA SER A 182 13.19 -20.60 -0.66
C SER A 182 12.67 -21.18 -1.98
N GLN A 183 11.87 -22.25 -1.92
CA GLN A 183 11.27 -22.85 -3.11
C GLN A 183 10.16 -21.98 -3.71
N GLU A 184 9.37 -21.31 -2.87
CA GLU A 184 8.23 -20.47 -3.28
C GLU A 184 8.69 -19.07 -3.74
N SER A 185 9.66 -18.47 -3.07
CA SER A 185 10.14 -17.11 -3.37
C SER A 185 11.31 -17.10 -4.36
N GLY A 186 11.87 -18.25 -4.73
CA GLY A 186 13.01 -18.37 -5.64
C GLY A 186 14.31 -17.77 -5.10
N LEU A 187 14.35 -17.35 -3.83
CA LEU A 187 15.53 -16.83 -3.15
C LEU A 187 16.30 -18.02 -2.56
N SER A 188 17.50 -18.27 -3.06
CA SER A 188 18.41 -19.25 -2.46
C SER A 188 18.89 -18.75 -1.09
N GLU A 189 19.19 -19.69 -0.18
CA GLU A 189 19.41 -19.47 1.26
C GLU A 189 20.40 -18.33 1.58
N PRO A 190 20.00 -17.29 2.32
CA PRO A 190 20.90 -16.19 2.73
C PRO A 190 21.72 -16.52 4.00
N THR A 191 21.90 -17.80 4.33
CA THR A 191 22.57 -18.22 5.60
C THR A 191 23.74 -19.18 5.41
N SER A 192 24.12 -19.48 4.17
CA SER A 192 25.40 -20.15 3.89
C SER A 192 26.41 -19.22 3.23
N ALA A 193 26.19 -17.90 3.30
CA ALA A 193 27.10 -16.92 2.79
C ALA A 193 27.09 -15.71 3.72
N GLU A 194 28.10 -15.64 4.56
CA GLU A 194 28.66 -14.38 5.07
C GLU A 194 29.36 -13.61 3.91
N GLU A 195 28.89 -13.80 2.67
CA GLU A 195 29.45 -13.34 1.40
C GLU A 195 28.28 -13.07 0.43
N ALA A 196 28.22 -11.86 -0.11
CA ALA A 196 27.42 -11.46 -1.27
C ALA A 196 25.88 -11.34 -1.13
N GLU A 197 25.40 -10.45 -0.24
CA GLU A 197 24.54 -9.36 -0.75
C GLU A 197 25.46 -8.29 -1.34
N GLU A 198 26.16 -8.65 -2.42
CA GLU A 198 26.51 -7.67 -3.44
C GLU A 198 25.16 -7.34 -4.10
N GLU A 199 24.44 -6.36 -3.55
CA GLU A 199 23.93 -5.32 -4.45
C GLU A 199 25.09 -5.03 -5.39
N SER A 200 24.91 -5.22 -6.69
CA SER A 200 25.95 -5.03 -7.68
C SER A 200 26.36 -3.55 -7.71
N PHE A 201 27.14 -3.10 -6.73
CA PHE A 201 27.86 -1.84 -6.71
C PHE A 201 28.97 -1.85 -7.78
N GLU A 202 29.32 -3.03 -8.33
CA GLU A 202 30.20 -3.16 -9.50
C GLU A 202 29.66 -2.51 -10.79
N ASP A 203 28.37 -2.16 -10.87
CA ASP A 203 27.78 -1.47 -12.04
C ASP A 203 27.61 0.06 -11.83
N ASP A 204 28.00 0.58 -10.66
CA ASP A 204 28.02 2.02 -10.43
C ASP A 204 29.36 2.57 -10.95
N GLU A 205 29.33 3.40 -12.00
CA GLU A 205 30.54 4.05 -12.57
C GLU A 205 31.33 4.84 -11.49
N ASN A 206 30.66 5.12 -10.38
CA ASN A 206 31.14 5.87 -9.24
C ASN A 206 31.82 5.02 -8.15
N TYR A 207 31.82 3.69 -8.27
CA TYR A 207 32.38 2.76 -7.30
C TYR A 207 33.29 1.71 -7.96
N SER A 208 34.48 1.46 -7.40
CA SER A 208 35.37 0.42 -7.91
C SER A 208 36.26 -0.18 -6.82
N ILE A 209 36.60 -1.46 -6.94
CA ILE A 209 37.48 -2.17 -5.99
C ILE A 209 38.77 -2.53 -6.72
N ASP A 210 39.93 -2.19 -6.15
CA ASP A 210 41.23 -2.52 -6.73
C ASP A 210 41.74 -3.93 -6.34
N GLU A 211 42.87 -4.34 -6.94
CA GLU A 211 43.48 -5.68 -6.73
C GLU A 211 43.96 -5.88 -5.27
N ASP A 212 44.15 -4.80 -4.52
CA ASP A 212 44.53 -4.82 -3.10
C ASP A 212 43.31 -4.86 -2.16
N GLY A 213 42.09 -4.86 -2.72
CA GLY A 213 40.83 -4.83 -1.96
C GLY A 213 40.47 -3.45 -1.43
N THR A 214 41.10 -2.39 -1.95
CA THR A 214 40.74 -1.00 -1.62
C THR A 214 39.52 -0.60 -2.41
N GLU A 215 38.52 -0.12 -1.69
CA GLU A 215 37.26 0.34 -2.27
C GLU A 215 37.36 1.84 -2.54
N TRP A 216 37.04 2.22 -3.77
CA TRP A 216 37.09 3.58 -4.30
C TRP A 216 35.68 4.07 -4.60
N PHE A 217 35.39 5.30 -4.19
CA PHE A 217 34.11 5.98 -4.41
C PHE A 217 34.39 7.40 -4.90
N GLN A 218 33.76 7.83 -5.99
CA GLN A 218 33.75 9.23 -6.39
C GLN A 218 32.48 9.92 -5.83
N ASP A 219 32.54 11.19 -5.46
CA ASP A 219 31.34 11.94 -5.06
C ASP A 219 30.75 12.74 -6.23
N ASP A 220 29.58 13.35 -6.01
CA ASP A 220 28.88 14.19 -7.00
C ASP A 220 29.69 15.41 -7.47
N ASP A 221 30.73 15.81 -6.71
CA ASP A 221 31.66 16.89 -7.03
C ASP A 221 32.89 16.39 -7.81
N GLY A 222 32.96 15.09 -8.10
CA GLY A 222 34.04 14.43 -8.85
C GLY A 222 35.27 14.11 -8.01
N TYR A 223 35.19 14.23 -6.68
CA TYR A 223 36.28 13.96 -5.76
C TYR A 223 36.36 12.48 -5.41
N TRP A 224 37.56 11.92 -5.32
CA TRP A 224 37.77 10.50 -5.03
C TRP A 224 37.98 10.26 -3.52
N TRP A 225 37.33 9.23 -3.03
CA TRP A 225 37.40 8.71 -1.68
C TRP A 225 37.83 7.25 -1.74
N TYR A 226 38.63 6.80 -0.78
CA TYR A 226 39.07 5.41 -0.70
C TYR A 226 38.90 4.86 0.72
N ARG A 227 38.71 3.54 0.84
CA ARG A 227 38.77 2.81 2.10
C ARG A 227 39.50 1.47 1.89
N GLU A 228 40.40 1.14 2.79
CA GLU A 228 41.13 -0.14 2.77
C GLU A 228 40.25 -1.27 3.33
N ASP A 229 40.54 -2.52 2.92
CA ASP A 229 39.86 -3.71 3.44
C ASP A 229 39.89 -3.74 4.98
N GLY A 230 38.70 -3.70 5.58
CA GLY A 230 38.51 -3.68 7.04
C GLY A 230 38.48 -2.30 7.71
N GLN A 231 38.62 -1.19 6.97
CA GLN A 231 38.37 0.16 7.49
C GLN A 231 36.91 0.59 7.32
N THR A 232 36.35 1.23 8.35
CA THR A 232 34.93 1.67 8.35
C THR A 232 34.75 3.10 7.83
N ASP A 233 35.82 3.91 7.80
CA ASP A 233 35.75 5.34 7.46
C ASP A 233 36.40 5.62 6.09
N TRP A 234 35.70 6.36 5.23
CA TRP A 234 36.21 6.83 3.94
C TRP A 234 37.27 7.92 4.12
N GLN A 235 38.37 7.83 3.39
CA GLN A 235 39.44 8.83 3.36
C GLN A 235 39.43 9.61 2.04
N PRO A 236 39.61 10.95 2.07
CA PRO A 236 39.74 11.73 0.85
C PRO A 236 41.08 11.40 0.16
N TYR A 237 41.04 11.20 -1.15
CA TYR A 237 42.25 11.08 -1.97
C TYR A 237 42.76 12.49 -2.33
N ASP A 238 43.90 12.89 -1.77
CA ASP A 238 44.62 14.10 -2.17
C ASP A 238 45.67 13.73 -3.24
N GLU A 239 45.55 14.28 -4.45
CA GLU A 239 46.54 14.12 -5.52
C GLU A 239 47.71 15.11 -5.28
N ASP A 240 48.85 14.63 -4.77
CA ASP A 240 50.11 15.39 -4.59
C ASP A 240 50.90 15.56 -5.92
#